data_AF-T2I7E5-F1
#
_entry.id   AF-T2I7E5-F1
#
_cell.length_a   1.000
_cell.length_b   1.000
_cell.length_c   1.000
_cell.angle_alpha   90.00
_cell.angle_beta   90.00
_cell.angle_gamma   90.00
#
_symmetry.space_group_name_H-M   'P 1'
#
loop_
_entity.id
_entity.type
_entity.pdbx_description
1 polymer ?
#
loop_
_entity_poly.entity_id
_entity_poly.type
_entity_poly.pdbx_seq_one_letter_code
_entity_poly.pdbx_strand_id
1 'polypeptide(L)'
;MNKYRLQSIGLGLSLWSMVMGCTAQNGPLGKEEAYRPLDLAQLDGELTAEEPETIALNLFGNKEEAVEGNFSQEIEVLEQQGFKRTLLLTQMNLPDDSVQGIRYRLKFEFDQSTGKWGLTEAGSQQSCSRGDHSGHWTVELCP
;
A
#
# COMPACT_ATOMS: atom_id res chain seq x y z
N MET A 1 -8.79 -73.85 15.78
CA MET A 1 -8.97 -73.36 17.17
C MET A 1 -7.67 -72.74 17.63
N ASN A 2 -7.58 -71.41 17.69
CA ASN A 2 -7.14 -70.70 18.91
C ASN A 2 -7.27 -69.20 18.70
N LYS A 3 -8.01 -68.58 19.62
CA LYS A 3 -8.25 -67.14 19.70
C LYS A 3 -7.14 -66.57 20.59
N TYR A 4 -6.41 -65.56 20.12
CA TYR A 4 -5.75 -64.61 21.01
C TYR A 4 -5.97 -63.20 20.48
N ARG A 5 -6.90 -62.53 21.16
CA ARG A 5 -7.13 -61.09 21.18
C ARG A 5 -6.10 -60.53 22.16
N LEU A 6 -5.29 -59.56 21.78
CA LEU A 6 -4.54 -58.73 22.73
C LEU A 6 -4.56 -57.26 22.29
N GLN A 7 -4.59 -56.41 23.32
CA GLN A 7 -5.03 -55.03 23.36
C GLN A 7 -3.94 -54.01 22.96
N SER A 8 -4.42 -52.93 22.34
CA SER A 8 -3.98 -51.51 22.39
C SER A 8 -2.62 -51.13 22.97
N ILE A 9 -1.81 -50.48 22.13
CA ILE A 9 -0.95 -49.31 22.42
C ILE A 9 -0.98 -48.46 21.13
N GLY A 10 -1.39 -47.19 21.07
CA GLY A 10 -1.27 -46.14 22.06
C GLY A 10 -0.03 -45.29 21.77
N LEU A 11 0.07 -44.69 20.58
CA LEU A 11 1.04 -43.62 20.31
C LEU A 11 0.40 -42.59 19.38
N GLY A 12 -0.28 -41.64 20.02
CA GLY A 12 -0.66 -40.39 19.38
C GLY A 12 0.61 -39.61 19.04
N LEU A 13 0.99 -39.64 17.76
CA LEU A 13 1.88 -38.63 17.20
C LEU A 13 1.05 -37.37 16.98
N SER A 14 0.86 -36.60 18.05
CA SER A 14 0.41 -35.22 17.95
C SER A 14 1.55 -34.38 17.37
N LEU A 15 1.70 -34.43 16.04
CA LEU A 15 2.48 -33.44 15.32
C LEU A 15 1.65 -32.14 15.33
N TRP A 16 1.84 -31.34 16.38
CA TRP A 16 1.42 -29.96 16.36
C TRP A 16 2.36 -29.21 15.41
N SER A 17 1.99 -29.20 14.14
CA SER A 17 2.45 -28.17 13.20
C SER A 17 1.82 -26.86 13.64
N MET A 18 2.44 -26.18 14.61
CA MET A 18 2.27 -24.74 14.76
C MET A 18 2.90 -24.10 13.52
N VAL A 19 2.09 -23.96 12.47
CA VAL A 19 2.36 -22.96 11.45
C VAL A 19 2.16 -21.64 12.16
N MET A 20 3.24 -21.07 12.72
CA MET A 20 3.29 -19.63 12.96
C MET A 20 3.17 -18.99 11.58
N GLY A 21 1.92 -18.73 11.18
CA GLY A 21 1.64 -17.82 10.10
C GLY A 21 2.32 -16.51 10.47
N CYS A 22 3.28 -16.09 9.65
CA CYS A 22 3.70 -14.70 9.65
C CYS A 22 2.43 -13.88 9.37
N THR A 23 1.84 -13.28 10.39
CA THR A 23 0.84 -12.24 10.19
C THR A 23 1.61 -11.05 9.65
N ALA A 24 1.75 -10.98 8.32
CA ALA A 24 2.11 -9.75 7.67
C ALA A 24 0.97 -8.76 7.96
N GLN A 25 1.12 -7.96 9.01
CA GLN A 25 0.26 -6.81 9.30
C GLN A 25 0.56 -5.70 8.29
N ASN A 26 0.43 -6.01 7.01
CA ASN A 26 0.42 -5.04 5.93
C ASN A 26 -0.89 -5.31 5.19
N GLY A 27 -1.91 -4.46 5.38
CA GLY A 27 -3.07 -4.44 4.48
C GLY A 27 -2.57 -4.43 3.02
N PRO A 28 -3.27 -5.08 2.08
CA PRO A 28 -2.69 -5.56 0.82
C PRO A 28 -1.96 -4.44 0.11
N LEU A 29 -0.64 -4.41 0.27
CA LEU A 29 0.23 -3.51 -0.45
C LEU A 29 0.03 -3.84 -1.92
N GLY A 30 -0.52 -2.91 -2.70
CA GLY A 30 -0.54 -3.01 -4.16
C GLY A 30 -1.81 -3.53 -4.83
N LYS A 31 -2.91 -3.83 -4.12
CA LYS A 31 -4.20 -4.08 -4.79
C LYS A 31 -4.93 -2.78 -5.08
N GLU A 32 -5.26 -2.54 -6.35
CA GLU A 32 -5.88 -1.30 -6.84
C GLU A 32 -7.23 -1.03 -6.18
N GLU A 33 -8.07 -2.06 -6.04
CA GLU A 33 -9.42 -1.96 -5.49
C GLU A 33 -9.48 -1.53 -4.02
N ALA A 34 -8.35 -1.55 -3.32
CA ALA A 34 -8.26 -1.09 -1.94
C ALA A 34 -8.19 0.44 -1.84
N TYR A 35 -7.96 1.16 -2.95
CA TYR A 35 -7.74 2.60 -2.95
C TYR A 35 -8.98 3.35 -3.44
N ARG A 36 -9.22 4.54 -2.87
CA ARG A 36 -10.23 5.45 -3.41
C ARG A 36 -9.69 6.05 -4.71
N PRO A 37 -10.36 5.87 -5.86
CA PRO A 37 -9.87 6.44 -7.11
C PRO A 37 -9.88 7.96 -7.04
N LEU A 38 -8.86 8.58 -7.62
CA LEU A 38 -8.75 10.03 -7.80
C LEU A 38 -9.04 10.36 -9.26
N ASP A 39 -9.84 11.40 -9.49
CA ASP A 39 -10.09 11.90 -10.84
C ASP A 39 -8.87 12.68 -11.33
N LEU A 40 -8.16 12.13 -12.33
CA LEU A 40 -6.98 12.76 -12.91
C LEU A 40 -7.28 14.13 -13.52
N ALA A 41 -8.51 14.37 -13.97
CA ALA A 41 -8.93 15.66 -14.52
C ALA A 41 -9.04 16.77 -13.45
N GLN A 42 -9.07 16.40 -12.17
CA GLN A 42 -9.13 17.32 -11.03
C GLN A 42 -7.76 17.57 -10.39
N LEU A 43 -6.70 16.87 -10.85
CA LEU A 43 -5.36 17.05 -10.31
C LEU A 43 -4.72 18.31 -10.92
N ASP A 44 -4.09 19.12 -10.06
CA ASP A 44 -3.35 20.30 -10.49
C ASP A 44 -1.86 19.95 -10.69
N GLY A 45 -1.42 19.94 -11.95
CA GLY A 45 -0.04 19.70 -12.33
C GLY A 45 0.12 18.87 -13.60
N GLU A 46 1.37 18.72 -14.02
CA GLU A 46 1.71 17.93 -15.21
C GLU A 46 1.57 16.43 -14.93
N LEU A 47 0.78 15.75 -15.75
CA LEU A 47 0.57 14.29 -15.67
C LEU A 47 1.61 13.49 -16.46
N THR A 48 2.62 14.16 -17.04
CA THR A 48 3.68 13.52 -17.83
C THR A 48 5.05 14.05 -17.45
N ALA A 49 6.08 13.18 -17.47
CA ALA A 49 7.46 13.55 -17.20
C ALA A 49 8.45 12.50 -17.75
N GLU A 50 9.75 12.78 -17.67
CA GLU A 50 10.81 11.82 -18.00
C GLU A 50 10.88 10.65 -17.02
N GLU A 51 10.54 10.88 -15.74
CA GLU A 51 10.50 9.85 -14.70
C GLU A 51 9.16 9.88 -13.94
N PRO A 52 8.55 8.72 -13.66
CA PRO A 52 7.28 8.62 -12.90
C PRO A 52 7.31 9.27 -11.52
N GLU A 53 8.45 9.20 -10.84
CA GLU A 53 8.67 9.76 -9.51
C GLU A 53 8.53 11.28 -9.51
N THR A 54 8.92 11.94 -10.61
CA THR A 54 8.72 13.38 -10.79
C THR A 54 7.24 13.74 -10.80
N ILE A 55 6.41 12.97 -11.50
CA ILE A 55 4.95 13.17 -11.53
C ILE A 55 4.37 12.94 -10.13
N ALA A 56 4.76 11.84 -9.47
CA ALA A 56 4.30 11.51 -8.12
C ALA A 56 4.59 12.63 -7.11
N LEU A 57 5.81 13.15 -7.09
CA LEU A 57 6.20 14.23 -6.18
C LEU A 57 5.56 15.57 -6.54
N ASN A 58 5.42 15.90 -7.81
CA ASN A 58 4.82 17.17 -8.23
C ASN A 58 3.33 17.26 -7.89
N LEU A 59 2.59 16.15 -8.05
CA LEU A 59 1.15 16.09 -7.81
C LEU A 59 0.81 15.86 -6.34
N PHE A 60 1.55 14.99 -5.66
CA PHE A 60 1.16 14.48 -4.34
C PHE A 60 2.24 14.67 -3.26
N GLY A 61 3.46 15.02 -3.64
CA GLY A 61 4.55 15.25 -2.70
C GLY A 61 4.29 16.49 -1.85
N ASN A 62 4.80 16.47 -0.62
CA ASN A 62 4.79 17.66 0.22
C ASN A 62 5.76 18.71 -0.37
N LYS A 63 5.29 19.95 -0.54
CA LYS A 63 6.04 21.06 -1.15
C LYS A 63 6.64 22.02 -0.11
N GLU A 64 6.41 21.78 1.18
CA GLU A 64 6.86 22.64 2.25
C GLU A 64 8.17 22.09 2.83
N GLU A 65 9.20 22.95 2.94
CA GLU A 65 10.54 22.53 3.38
C GLU A 65 10.63 22.21 4.89
N ALA A 66 9.62 22.59 5.68
CA ALA A 66 9.60 22.40 7.13
C ALA A 66 8.22 21.98 7.61
N VAL A 67 7.92 20.69 7.49
CA VAL A 67 6.72 20.10 8.10
C VAL A 67 7.05 19.74 9.56
N GLU A 68 6.35 20.34 10.51
CA GLU A 68 6.45 20.00 11.93
C GLU A 68 6.05 18.52 12.18
N GLY A 69 6.45 17.94 13.32
CA GLY A 69 5.91 16.64 13.75
C GLY A 69 6.63 15.38 13.24
N ASN A 70 7.91 15.47 12.83
CA ASN A 70 8.68 14.33 12.28
C ASN A 70 8.06 13.74 11.00
N PHE A 71 7.58 14.61 10.11
CA PHE A 71 7.10 14.22 8.79
C PHE A 71 8.09 13.29 8.07
N SER A 72 7.56 12.25 7.44
CA SER A 72 8.33 11.41 6.53
C SER A 72 7.57 11.17 5.24
N GLN A 73 8.34 11.01 4.16
CA GLN A 73 7.82 10.71 2.83
C GLN A 73 8.72 9.70 2.15
N GLU A 74 8.11 8.69 1.53
CA GLU A 74 8.82 7.62 0.85
C GLU A 74 8.09 7.25 -0.46
N ILE A 75 8.87 6.90 -1.48
CA ILE A 75 8.36 6.33 -2.73
C ILE A 75 8.90 4.92 -2.86
N GLU A 76 7.98 3.96 -3.04
CA GLU A 76 8.28 2.56 -3.31
C GLU A 76 7.81 2.19 -4.72
N VAL A 77 8.64 1.43 -5.46
CA VAL A 77 8.24 0.82 -6.73
C VAL A 77 7.55 -0.51 -6.43
N LEU A 78 6.22 -0.56 -6.57
CA LEU A 78 5.45 -1.78 -6.33
C LEU A 78 5.54 -2.77 -7.50
N GLU A 79 5.59 -2.25 -8.73
CA GLU A 79 5.60 -3.07 -9.94
C GLU A 79 6.35 -2.35 -11.06
N GLN A 80 7.14 -3.10 -11.82
CA GLN A 80 7.77 -2.63 -13.05
C GLN A 80 7.74 -3.74 -14.11
N GLN A 81 6.99 -3.52 -15.20
CA GLN A 81 6.83 -4.49 -16.28
C GLN A 81 6.78 -3.77 -17.63
N GLY A 82 7.86 -3.87 -18.41
CA GLY A 82 7.96 -3.24 -19.72
C GLY A 82 7.69 -1.73 -19.63
N PHE A 83 6.67 -1.26 -20.35
CA PHE A 83 6.24 0.15 -20.39
C PHE A 83 5.23 0.51 -19.30
N LYS A 84 5.14 -0.28 -18.23
CA LYS A 84 4.25 -0.01 -17.09
C LYS A 84 5.06 0.04 -15.79
N ARG A 85 4.73 1.02 -14.94
CA ARG A 85 5.30 1.15 -13.58
C ARG A 85 4.19 1.51 -12.61
N THR A 86 4.18 0.88 -11.44
CA THR A 86 3.32 1.26 -10.32
C THR A 86 4.18 1.76 -9.16
N LEU A 87 3.89 2.97 -8.68
CA LEU A 87 4.52 3.55 -7.50
C LEU A 87 3.55 3.61 -6.32
N LEU A 88 4.11 3.56 -5.11
CA LEU A 88 3.43 3.92 -3.87
C LEU A 88 4.16 5.09 -3.22
N LEU A 89 3.53 6.26 -3.18
CA LEU A 89 4.01 7.39 -2.39
C LEU A 89 3.32 7.33 -1.03
N THR A 90 4.09 7.24 0.05
CA THR A 90 3.57 7.24 1.43
C THR A 90 4.09 8.46 2.17
N GLN A 91 3.18 9.12 2.90
CA GLN A 91 3.44 10.28 3.75
C GLN A 91 2.94 9.98 5.15
N MET A 92 3.79 10.17 6.16
CA MET A 92 3.46 9.92 7.56
C MET A 92 3.71 11.18 8.40
N ASN A 93 3.03 11.22 9.55
CA ASN A 93 3.09 12.31 10.51
C ASN A 93 2.73 13.66 9.86
N LEU A 94 1.58 13.66 9.19
CA LEU A 94 1.00 14.88 8.61
C LEU A 94 0.50 15.81 9.73
N PRO A 95 0.39 17.13 9.47
CA PRO A 95 -0.08 18.10 10.48
C PRO A 95 -1.54 17.94 10.93
N ASP A 96 -2.34 17.09 10.29
CA ASP A 96 -3.73 16.83 10.68
C ASP A 96 -3.77 15.80 11.82
N ASP A 97 -4.16 16.24 13.01
CA ASP A 97 -4.26 15.40 14.22
C ASP A 97 -5.15 14.15 14.04
N SER A 98 -6.07 14.17 13.07
CA SER A 98 -6.98 13.06 12.78
C SER A 98 -6.36 12.03 11.82
N VAL A 99 -5.37 12.44 11.02
CA VAL A 99 -4.74 11.65 9.97
C VAL A 99 -3.27 11.39 10.29
N GLN A 100 -2.95 10.14 10.60
CA GLN A 100 -1.58 9.71 10.86
C GLN A 100 -0.72 9.67 9.59
N GLY A 101 -1.34 9.37 8.44
CA GLY A 101 -0.64 9.31 7.16
C GLY A 101 -1.56 9.16 5.97
N ILE A 102 -1.02 9.43 4.78
CA ILE A 102 -1.69 9.27 3.49
C ILE A 102 -0.77 8.48 2.57
N ARG A 103 -1.33 7.62 1.73
CA ARG A 103 -0.58 6.96 0.67
C ARG A 103 -1.32 6.98 -0.65
N TYR A 104 -0.55 7.09 -1.73
CA TYR A 104 -1.04 7.18 -3.10
C TYR A 104 -0.46 6.03 -3.92
N ARG A 105 -1.33 5.22 -4.53
CA ARG A 105 -0.95 4.21 -5.51
C ARG A 105 -1.12 4.82 -6.89
N LEU A 106 -0.05 4.83 -7.68
CA LEU A 106 0.03 5.56 -8.94
C LEU A 106 0.48 4.60 -10.03
N LYS A 107 -0.32 4.45 -11.10
CA LYS A 107 0.08 3.67 -12.28
C LYS A 107 0.51 4.60 -13.40
N PHE A 108 1.58 4.19 -14.07
CA PHE A 108 2.17 4.91 -15.18
C PHE A 108 2.33 4.00 -16.38
N GLU A 109 2.19 4.61 -17.55
CA GLU A 109 2.55 4.00 -18.82
C GLU A 109 3.56 4.87 -19.58
N PHE A 110 4.55 4.24 -20.19
CA PHE A 110 5.55 4.91 -21.00
C PHE A 110 5.05 5.06 -22.43
N ASP A 111 4.91 6.31 -22.88
CA ASP A 111 4.58 6.64 -24.26
C ASP A 111 5.87 6.70 -25.08
N GLN A 112 6.06 5.68 -25.91
CA GLN A 112 7.23 5.56 -26.78
C GLN A 112 7.30 6.66 -27.86
N SER A 113 6.17 7.30 -28.20
CA SER A 113 6.14 8.34 -29.23
C SER A 113 6.69 9.68 -28.71
N THR A 114 6.44 9.97 -27.44
CA THR A 114 6.92 11.19 -26.77
C THR A 114 8.19 10.93 -25.94
N GLY A 115 8.50 9.67 -25.64
CA GLY A 115 9.61 9.28 -24.77
C GLY A 115 9.39 9.62 -23.30
N LYS A 116 8.13 9.74 -22.86
CA LYS A 116 7.75 10.19 -21.52
C LYS A 116 6.84 9.19 -20.83
N TRP A 117 6.86 9.19 -19.51
CA TRP A 117 5.86 8.51 -18.69
C TRP A 117 4.64 9.39 -18.51
N GLY A 118 3.45 8.78 -18.49
CA GLY A 118 2.19 9.42 -18.17
C GLY A 118 1.47 8.70 -17.03
N LEU A 119 0.88 9.45 -16.11
CA LEU A 119 0.00 8.93 -15.06
C LEU A 119 -1.32 8.48 -15.68
N THR A 120 -1.66 7.21 -15.54
CA THR A 120 -2.88 6.62 -16.09
C THR A 120 -3.93 6.31 -15.03
N GLU A 121 -3.51 6.07 -13.79
CA GLU A 121 -4.41 5.87 -12.66
C GLU A 121 -3.79 6.40 -11.37
N ALA A 122 -4.62 6.98 -10.50
CA ALA A 122 -4.24 7.37 -9.16
C ALA A 122 -5.33 6.97 -8.16
N GLY A 123 -4.92 6.45 -7.01
CA GLY A 123 -5.82 6.16 -5.90
C GLY A 123 -5.17 6.48 -4.56
N SER A 124 -5.98 6.83 -3.57
CA SER A 124 -5.50 7.18 -2.23
C SER A 124 -6.09 6.33 -1.12
N GLN A 125 -5.33 6.24 -0.03
CA GLN A 125 -5.77 5.76 1.28
C GLN A 125 -5.20 6.69 2.35
N GLN A 126 -5.84 6.69 3.51
CA GLN A 126 -5.37 7.39 4.70
C GLN A 126 -5.33 6.45 5.90
N SER A 127 -4.41 6.69 6.81
CA SER A 127 -4.35 6.03 8.11
C SER A 127 -4.83 7.02 9.16
N CYS A 128 -5.84 6.64 9.94
CA CYS A 128 -6.40 7.53 10.95
C CYS A 128 -5.61 7.43 12.26
N SER A 129 -5.50 8.53 12.99
CA SER A 129 -4.90 8.56 14.32
C SER A 129 -5.82 7.94 15.37
N ARG A 130 -7.14 8.02 15.16
CA ARG A 130 -8.19 7.59 16.11
C ARG A 130 -9.40 6.99 15.39
N GLY A 131 -10.32 6.43 16.17
CA GLY A 131 -11.55 5.79 15.69
C GLY A 131 -11.35 4.33 15.30
N ASP A 132 -12.36 3.76 14.63
CA ASP A 132 -12.43 2.32 14.30
C ASP A 132 -11.32 1.86 13.34
N HIS A 133 -10.71 2.80 12.62
CA HIS A 133 -9.61 2.56 11.68
C HIS A 133 -8.27 3.13 12.16
N SER A 134 -8.13 3.41 13.46
CA SER A 134 -6.86 3.89 14.04
C SER A 134 -5.72 2.92 13.71
N GLY A 135 -4.62 3.44 13.16
CA GLY A 135 -3.44 2.66 12.79
C GLY A 135 -3.62 1.73 11.58
N HIS A 136 -4.73 1.84 10.85
CA HIS A 136 -5.04 1.04 9.67
C HIS A 136 -5.28 1.92 8.43
N TRP A 137 -4.83 1.46 7.27
CA TRP A 137 -5.11 2.11 5.99
C TRP A 137 -6.57 1.90 5.58
N THR A 138 -7.27 3.01 5.31
CA THR A 138 -8.67 3.03 4.91
C THR A 138 -8.93 4.06 3.81
N VAL A 139 -10.08 3.94 3.15
CA VAL A 139 -10.62 4.95 2.22
C VAL A 139 -11.71 5.81 2.88
N GLU A 140 -12.15 5.42 4.08
CA GLU A 140 -13.12 6.13 4.88
C GLU A 140 -12.51 7.38 5.51
N LEU A 141 -13.36 8.37 5.80
CA LEU A 141 -12.93 9.61 6.44
C LEU A 141 -12.48 9.35 7.88
N CYS A 142 -11.38 9.98 8.30
CA CYS A 142 -10.96 9.94 9.69
C CYS A 142 -11.89 10.83 10.54
N PRO A 143 -12.26 10.38 11.75
CA PRO A 143 -13.17 11.11 12.63
C PRO A 143 -12.49 12.23 13.44
#